data_AF-M1C8P7-F1
#
_entry.id   AF-M1C8P7-F1
#
_cell.length_a   1.000
_cell.length_b   1.000
_cell.length_c   1.000
_cell.angle_alpha   90.00
_cell.angle_beta   90.00
_cell.angle_gamma   90.00
#
_symmetry.space_group_name_H-M   'P 1'
#
loop_
_entity.id
_entity.type
_entity.pdbx_description
1 polymer ?
#
loop_
_entity_poly.entity_id
_entity_poly.type
_entity_poly.pdbx_seq_one_letter_code
_entity_poly.pdbx_strand_id
1 'polypeptide(L)'
;MLKLARGMFDTKLPPGVKMLQPFSEESSVKKIAVEAFPEELFSILRTLQILRGLSVGLGISHSCAEQWRPIAEEALYNAGRLTG
;
A
#
# COMPACT_ATOMS: atom_id res chain seq x y z
N MET A 1 -1.46 -10.56 7.86
CA MET A 1 -2.30 -9.63 7.08
C MET A 1 -1.62 -8.29 6.75
N LEU A 2 -0.91 -7.62 7.66
CA LEU A 2 -0.39 -6.25 7.43
C LEU A 2 0.69 -6.10 6.34
N LYS A 3 1.50 -7.14 6.06
CA LYS A 3 2.63 -7.04 5.11
C LYS A 3 2.18 -6.86 3.65
N LEU A 4 1.11 -7.54 3.24
CA LEU A 4 0.58 -7.43 1.89
C LEU A 4 -0.05 -6.05 1.66
N ALA A 5 -0.86 -5.57 2.60
CA ALA A 5 -1.48 -4.25 2.53
C ALA A 5 -0.43 -3.13 2.40
N ARG A 6 0.66 -3.16 3.19
CA ARG A 6 1.79 -2.22 3.03
C ARG A 6 2.46 -2.37 1.65
N GLY A 7 2.70 -3.61 1.23
CA GLY A 7 3.24 -3.92 -0.10
C GLY A 7 2.34 -3.50 -1.27
N MET A 8 1.05 -3.28 -1.06
CA MET A 8 0.10 -2.87 -2.09
C MET A 8 -0.27 -1.37 -2.01
N PHE A 9 -0.37 -0.80 -0.81
CA PHE A 9 -0.95 0.53 -0.57
C PHE A 9 0.00 1.55 0.08
N ASP A 10 1.31 1.30 0.10
CA ASP A 10 2.29 2.30 0.55
C ASP A 10 3.35 2.57 -0.53
N THR A 11 3.72 3.82 -0.76
CA THR A 11 4.84 4.14 -1.66
C THR A 11 6.19 3.76 -1.06
N LYS A 12 6.28 3.66 0.27
CA LYS A 12 7.52 3.30 0.95
C LYS A 12 7.81 1.80 0.80
N LEU A 13 9.00 1.48 0.32
CA LEU A 13 9.45 0.08 0.23
C LEU A 13 9.74 -0.47 1.64
N PRO A 14 9.51 -1.77 1.87
CA PRO A 14 9.93 -2.42 3.10
C PRO A 14 11.45 -2.29 3.32
N PRO A 15 11.94 -2.25 4.57
CA PRO A 15 13.37 -2.20 4.86
C PRO A 15 14.13 -3.31 4.13
N GLY A 16 15.25 -2.96 3.48
CA GLY A 16 16.08 -3.89 2.72
C GLY A 16 15.57 -4.24 1.31
N VAL A 17 14.37 -3.78 0.93
CA VAL A 17 13.80 -4.00 -0.41
C VAL A 17 14.11 -2.79 -1.29
N LYS A 18 14.84 -3.02 -2.39
CA LYS A 18 15.15 -1.98 -3.40
C LYS A 18 14.09 -1.89 -4.50
N MET A 19 13.37 -2.99 -4.75
CA MET A 19 12.33 -3.08 -5.77
C MET A 19 11.39 -4.22 -5.43
N LEU A 20 10.09 -4.02 -5.60
CA LEU A 20 9.10 -5.09 -5.53
C LEU A 20 8.98 -5.74 -6.91
N GLN A 21 9.12 -7.06 -6.97
CA GLN A 21 9.02 -7.85 -8.19
C GLN A 21 7.68 -8.61 -8.18
N PRO A 22 6.59 -8.03 -8.73
CA PRO A 22 5.27 -8.64 -8.65
C PRO A 22 5.18 -9.98 -9.41
N PHE A 23 6.07 -10.18 -10.39
CA PHE A 23 6.12 -11.37 -11.23
C PHE A 23 7.08 -12.46 -10.75
N SER A 24 7.84 -12.24 -9.68
CA SER A 24 8.69 -13.30 -9.12
C SER A 24 7.84 -14.46 -8.60
N GLU A 25 8.38 -15.68 -8.60
CA GLU A 25 7.69 -16.84 -8.01
C GLU A 25 7.45 -16.67 -6.51
N GLU A 26 8.38 -15.97 -5.84
CA GLU A 26 8.29 -15.65 -4.42
C GLU A 26 7.41 -14.44 -4.08
N SER A 27 6.74 -13.86 -5.09
CA SER A 27 5.87 -12.70 -4.91
C SER A 27 4.72 -13.02 -3.94
N SER A 28 4.61 -12.25 -2.86
CA SER A 28 3.52 -12.36 -1.89
C SER A 28 2.14 -12.11 -2.50
N VAL A 29 2.08 -11.37 -3.63
CA VAL A 29 0.86 -11.15 -4.41
C VAL A 29 0.39 -12.42 -5.09
N LYS A 30 1.31 -13.27 -5.58
CA LYS A 30 0.94 -14.57 -6.17
C LYS A 30 0.45 -15.55 -5.10
N LYS A 31 1.03 -15.50 -3.91
CA LYS A 31 0.67 -16.38 -2.78
C LYS A 31 -0.69 -16.04 -2.16
N ILE A 32 -1.15 -14.80 -2.32
CA ILE A 32 -2.41 -14.29 -1.75
C ILE A 32 -3.08 -13.42 -2.82
N ALA A 33 -3.49 -14.06 -3.91
CA ALA A 33 -4.24 -13.37 -4.95
C ALA A 33 -5.59 -12.91 -4.38
N VAL A 34 -5.94 -11.66 -4.66
CA VAL A 34 -7.25 -11.12 -4.30
C VAL A 34 -8.25 -11.57 -5.35
N GLU A 35 -9.21 -12.42 -4.96
CA GLU A 35 -10.21 -12.99 -5.88
C GLU A 35 -11.18 -11.93 -6.43
N ALA A 36 -11.56 -10.97 -5.58
CA ALA A 36 -12.41 -9.84 -5.94
C ALA A 36 -11.90 -8.57 -5.24
N PHE A 37 -11.75 -7.49 -6.01
CA PHE A 37 -11.26 -6.21 -5.50
C PHE A 37 -12.25 -5.10 -5.84
N PRO A 38 -12.67 -4.26 -4.87
CA PRO A 38 -13.59 -3.15 -5.14
C PRO A 38 -13.04 -2.22 -6.21
N GLU A 39 -13.88 -1.84 -7.17
CA GLU A 39 -13.48 -1.04 -8.33
C GLU A 39 -12.89 0.30 -7.91
N GLU A 40 -13.49 0.95 -6.92
CA GLU A 40 -13.05 2.24 -6.39
C GLU A 40 -11.65 2.15 -5.80
N LEU A 41 -11.34 1.04 -5.11
CA LEU A 41 -10.02 0.81 -4.56
C LEU A 41 -8.98 0.47 -5.64
N PHE A 42 -9.40 -0.04 -6.80
CA PHE A 42 -8.48 -0.37 -7.90
C PHE A 42 -7.82 0.88 -8.47
N SER A 43 -8.58 1.96 -8.61
CA SER A 43 -8.06 3.27 -9.02
C SER A 43 -6.97 3.77 -8.05
N ILE A 44 -7.20 3.62 -6.75
CA ILE A 44 -6.26 3.97 -5.69
C ILE A 44 -5.00 3.09 -5.77
N LEU A 45 -5.18 1.77 -5.87
CA LEU A 45 -4.07 0.82 -6.00
C LEU A 45 -3.17 1.16 -7.18
N ARG A 46 -3.75 1.37 -8.38
CA ARG A 46 -3.00 1.75 -9.59
C ARG A 46 -2.23 3.04 -9.41
N THR A 47 -2.87 4.06 -8.84
CA THR A 47 -2.24 5.35 -8.57
C THR A 47 -1.04 5.21 -7.64
N LEU A 48 -1.17 4.41 -6.58
CA LEU A 48 -0.06 4.15 -5.65
C LEU A 48 1.10 3.40 -6.28
N GLN A 49 0.84 2.43 -7.17
CA GLN A 49 1.92 1.73 -7.87
C GLN A 49 2.70 2.66 -8.80
N ILE A 50 2.01 3.58 -9.49
CA ILE A 50 2.64 4.60 -10.33
C ILE A 50 3.49 5.54 -9.46
N LEU A 51 2.90 6.10 -8.40
CA LEU A 51 3.59 6.97 -7.47
C LEU A 51 4.81 6.30 -6.85
N ARG A 52 4.70 5.02 -6.48
CA ARG A 52 5.82 4.23 -5.98
C ARG A 52 6.95 4.13 -7.02
N GLY A 53 6.63 3.82 -8.27
CA GLY A 53 7.62 3.77 -9.35
C GLY A 53 8.36 5.10 -9.52
N LEU A 54 7.62 6.21 -9.50
CA LEU A 54 8.17 7.57 -9.51
C LEU A 54 9.06 7.87 -8.29
N SER A 55 8.57 7.60 -7.08
CA SER A 55 9.32 7.81 -5.83
C SER A 55 10.64 7.05 -5.83
N VAL A 56 10.62 5.76 -6.24
CA VAL A 56 11.84 4.94 -6.35
C VAL A 56 12.78 5.49 -7.43
N GLY A 57 12.26 5.85 -8.61
CA GLY A 57 13.07 6.39 -9.71
C GLY A 57 13.72 7.74 -9.39
N LEU A 58 13.06 8.57 -8.57
CA LEU A 58 13.55 9.87 -8.12
C LEU A 58 14.40 9.78 -6.83
N GLY A 59 14.55 8.59 -6.23
CA GLY A 59 15.26 8.43 -4.96
C GLY A 59 14.55 9.07 -3.76
N ILE A 60 13.24 9.32 -3.85
CA ILE A 60 12.43 9.94 -2.80
C ILE A 60 11.81 8.85 -1.93
N SER A 61 12.18 8.80 -0.66
CA SER A 61 11.53 7.92 0.31
C SER A 61 10.31 8.61 0.92
N HIS A 62 9.12 8.29 0.40
CA HIS A 62 7.85 8.82 0.88
C HIS A 62 6.88 7.70 1.27
N SER A 63 6.05 7.92 2.29
CA SER A 63 4.98 6.98 2.69
C SER A 63 3.59 7.62 2.54
N CYS A 64 2.84 7.17 1.54
CA CYS A 64 1.42 7.52 1.42
C CYS A 64 0.60 6.95 2.58
N ALA A 65 0.97 5.78 3.12
CA ALA A 65 0.25 5.21 4.25
C ALA A 65 0.34 6.10 5.50
N GLU A 66 1.52 6.66 5.80
CA GLU A 66 1.68 7.62 6.91
C GLU A 66 0.92 8.94 6.63
N GLN A 67 0.87 9.41 5.37
CA GLN A 67 0.09 10.59 5.03
C GLN A 67 -1.41 10.39 5.20
N TRP A 68 -1.92 9.19 4.91
CA TRP A 68 -3.35 8.89 5.02
C TRP A 68 -3.75 8.45 6.43
N ARG A 69 -2.78 8.15 7.29
CA ARG A 69 -3.01 7.70 8.66
C ARG A 69 -3.97 8.63 9.43
N PRO A 70 -3.82 9.97 9.44
CA PRO A 70 -4.74 10.84 10.18
C PRO A 70 -6.19 10.74 9.68
N ILE A 71 -6.38 10.64 8.36
CA ILE A 71 -7.70 10.51 7.73
C ILE A 71 -8.32 9.15 8.09
N ALA A 72 -7.52 8.08 8.06
CA ALA A 72 -7.96 6.75 8.44
C ALA A 72 -8.32 6.67 9.93
N GLU A 73 -7.52 7.29 10.80
CA GLU A 73 -7.78 7.37 12.25
C GLU A 73 -9.05 8.15 12.55
N GLU A 74 -9.27 9.30 11.90
CA GLU A 74 -10.51 10.08 12.00
C GLU A 74 -11.74 9.26 11.56
N ALA A 75 -11.65 8.58 10.41
CA ALA A 75 -12.74 7.74 9.91
C ALA A 75 -13.04 6.57 10.86
N LEU A 76 -12.01 5.95 11.45
CA LEU A 76 -12.19 4.87 12.42
C LEU A 76 -12.78 5.37 13.74
N TYR A 77 -12.36 6.54 14.22
CA TYR A 77 -12.92 7.18 15.41
C TYR A 77 -14.41 7.48 15.21
N ASN A 78 -14.78 8.12 14.10
CA ASN A 78 -16.17 8.42 13.76
C ASN A 78 -17.03 7.16 13.60
N ALA A 79 -16.44 6.05 13.18
CA ALA A 79 -17.10 4.75 13.10
C ALA A 79 -17.15 3.97 14.43
N GLY A 80 -16.60 4.53 15.52
CA GLY A 80 -16.52 3.85 16.84
C GLY A 80 -15.55 2.66 16.87
N ARG A 81 -14.61 2.59 15.91
CA ARG A 81 -13.65 1.48 15.75
C ARG A 81 -12.26 1.80 16.27
N LEU A 82 -12.02 3.04 16.69
CA LEU A 82 -10.81 3.50 17.36
C LEU A 82 -11.23 4.22 18.64
N THR A 83 -10.78 3.71 19.79
CA THR A 83 -10.93 4.41 21.08
C THR A 83 -9.69 5.29 21.27
N GLY A 84 -9.92 6.57 21.59
CA GLY A 84 -8.86 7.53 21.90
C GLY A 84 -8.04 7.16 23.14
#